data_AF-A0A7M4E7Y6-F1
#
_entry.id   AF-A0A7M4E7Y6-F1
#
_cell.length_a   1.000
_cell.length_b   1.000
_cell.length_c   1.000
_cell.angle_alpha   90.00
_cell.angle_beta   90.00
_cell.angle_gamma   90.00
#
_symmetry.space_group_name_H-M   'P 1'
#
loop_
_entity.id
_entity.type
_entity.pdbx_description
1 polymer ?
#
loop_
_entity_poly.entity_id
_entity_poly.type
_entity_poly.pdbx_seq_one_letter_code
_entity_poly.pdbx_strand_id
1 'polypeptide(L)' 'MEVLHSDAVEEVHFLAIDGEFSGISDGPSASALSNGFDTPEERYQKLKKVTFQRNP' A
#
# COMPACT_ATOMS: atom_id res chain seq x y z
N MET A 1 13.02 -4.21 -12.89
CA MET A 1 11.79 -4.89 -12.49
C MET A 1 11.99 -6.35 -12.82
N GLU A 2 12.18 -7.18 -11.80
CA GLU A 2 12.34 -8.61 -12.00
C GLU A 2 10.98 -9.15 -12.42
N VAL A 3 10.85 -9.59 -13.67
CA VAL A 3 9.64 -10.25 -14.14
C VAL A 3 9.81 -11.71 -13.72
N LEU A 4 9.04 -12.14 -12.73
CA LEU A 4 8.92 -13.57 -12.44
C LEU A 4 8.36 -14.23 -13.70
N HIS A 5 9.11 -15.19 -14.25
CA HIS A 5 8.65 -16.05 -15.32
C HIS A 5 7.31 -16.67 -14.92
N SER A 6 6.34 -16.78 -15.84
CA SER A 6 5.01 -17.36 -15.57
C SER A 6 5.10 -18.70 -14.84
N ASP A 7 6.07 -19.52 -15.24
CA ASP A 7 6.28 -20.87 -14.73
C ASP A 7 6.70 -20.84 -13.25
N ALA A 8 7.44 -19.81 -12.83
CA ALA A 8 7.83 -19.60 -11.45
C ALA A 8 6.64 -19.21 -10.54
N VAL A 9 5.54 -18.70 -11.10
CA VAL A 9 4.29 -18.43 -10.35
C VAL A 9 3.46 -19.71 -10.21
N GLU A 10 3.46 -20.58 -11.21
CA GLU A 10 2.67 -21.81 -11.21
C GLU A 10 3.24 -22.90 -10.28
N GLU A 11 4.56 -22.91 -10.06
CA GLU A 11 5.24 -23.94 -9.27
C GLU A 11 5.37 -23.63 -7.77
N VAL A 12 5.02 -22.42 -7.33
CA VAL A 12 5.22 -21.97 -5.94
C VAL A 12 3.95 -22.03 -5.11
N HIS A 13 4.11 -22.35 -3.82
CA HIS A 13 2.99 -22.48 -2.88
C HIS A 13 2.56 -21.13 -2.27
N PHE A 14 3.45 -20.14 -2.28
CA PHE A 14 3.19 -18.79 -1.81
C PHE A 14 4.12 -17.81 -2.52
N LEU A 15 3.70 -16.55 -2.57
CA LEU A 15 4.50 -15.44 -3.09
C LEU A 15 4.73 -14.43 -1.97
N ALA A 16 5.98 -14.06 -1.75
CA ALA A 16 6.32 -12.89 -0.94
C ALA A 16 6.40 -11.68 -1.89
N ILE A 17 5.64 -10.64 -1.60
CA ILE A 17 5.58 -9.41 -2.39
C ILE A 17 5.89 -8.24 -1.48
N ASP A 18 6.77 -7.35 -1.95
CA ASP A 18 7.06 -6.06 -1.33
C ASP A 18 7.07 -4.97 -2.40
N GLY A 19 6.70 -3.74 -2.03
CA GLY A 19 6.46 -2.66 -2.97
C GLY A 19 6.98 -1.33 -2.47
N GLU A 20 7.79 -0.67 -3.29
CA GLU A 20 8.34 0.66 -3.01
C GLU A 20 7.49 1.75 -3.67
N PHE A 21 7.13 2.78 -2.91
CA PHE A 21 6.32 3.91 -3.39
C PHE A 21 7.07 5.23 -3.24
N SER A 22 6.70 6.24 -4.04
CA SER A 22 7.29 7.58 -3.94
C SER A 22 6.99 8.29 -2.62
N GLY A 23 5.97 7.82 -1.89
CA GLY A 23 5.58 8.33 -0.57
C GLY A 23 4.14 7.92 -0.24
N ILE A 24 3.77 7.99 1.04
CA ILE A 24 2.44 7.65 1.56
C ILE A 24 1.67 8.87 2.11
N SER A 25 2.25 10.07 2.04
CA SER A 25 1.62 11.33 2.47
C SER A 25 2.39 12.57 1.98
N ASP A 26 1.70 13.65 1.64
CA ASP A 26 2.30 14.97 1.31
C ASP A 26 2.78 15.76 2.57
N GLY A 27 2.65 15.18 3.77
CA GLY A 27 3.06 15.75 5.07
C GLY A 27 2.14 15.32 6.23
N PRO A 28 2.33 15.87 7.45
CA PRO A 28 3.31 15.43 8.45
C PRO A 28 2.94 14.10 9.14
N SER A 29 3.95 13.25 9.29
CA SER A 29 4.06 12.07 10.18
C SER A 29 3.00 10.97 10.09
N ALA A 30 3.45 9.73 10.34
CA ALA A 30 2.63 8.52 10.41
C ALA A 30 1.36 8.63 11.28
N SER A 31 1.33 9.57 12.22
CA SER A 31 0.17 9.91 13.06
C SER A 31 -1.05 10.43 12.28
N ALA A 32 -0.86 11.00 11.08
CA ALA A 32 -1.97 11.42 10.22
C ALA A 32 -2.70 10.23 9.56
N LEU A 33 -2.02 9.09 9.42
CA LEU A 33 -2.54 7.87 8.79
C LEU A 33 -3.16 6.91 9.79
N SER A 34 -2.70 6.93 11.03
CA SER A 34 -3.37 6.27 12.14
C SER A 34 -3.09 6.98 13.45
N ASN A 35 -4.15 7.32 14.18
CA ASN A 35 -4.06 7.88 15.52
C ASN A 35 -4.13 6.79 16.62
N GLY A 36 -4.09 5.51 16.24
CA GLY A 36 -4.22 4.37 17.16
C GLY A 36 -5.66 4.05 17.61
N PHE A 37 -6.64 4.88 17.26
CA PHE A 37 -8.05 4.73 17.64
C PHE A 37 -9.00 4.48 16.46
N ASP A 38 -8.51 4.62 15.22
CA ASP A 38 -9.31 4.38 14.03
C ASP A 38 -9.84 2.93 13.96
N THR A 39 -11.13 2.81 13.66
CA THR A 39 -11.72 1.55 13.18
C THR A 39 -11.05 1.11 11.87
N PRO A 40 -11.16 -0.18 11.47
CA PRO A 40 -10.63 -0.65 10.19
C PRO A 40 -11.13 0.16 8.98
N GLU A 41 -12.40 0.56 8.98
CA GLU A 41 -13.02 1.34 7.91
C GLU A 41 -12.45 2.77 7.84
N GLU A 42 -12.32 3.45 8.99
CA GLU A 42 -11.75 4.81 9.04
C GLU A 42 -10.30 4.83 8.56
N ARG A 43 -9.51 3.80 8.90
CA ARG A 43 -8.14 3.66 8.40
C ARG A 43 -8.11 3.46 6.87
N TYR A 44 -9.01 2.63 6.34
CA TYR A 44 -9.12 2.44 4.89
C TYR A 44 -9.43 3.76 4.16
N GLN A 45 -10.38 4.55 4.66
CA GLN A 45 -10.74 5.83 4.03
C GLN A 45 -9.59 6.84 4.06
N LYS A 46 -8.83 6.90 5.17
CA LYS A 46 -7.63 7.74 5.28
C LYS A 46 -6.54 7.31 4.29
N LEU A 47 -6.23 6.01 4.22
CA LEU A 47 -5.25 5.46 3.30
C LEU A 47 -5.66 5.73 1.85
N LYS A 48 -6.91 5.46 1.48
CA LYS A 48 -7.43 5.68 0.13
C LYS A 48 -7.22 7.11 -0.35
N LYS A 49 -7.42 8.10 0.52
CA LYS A 49 -7.26 9.52 0.20
C LYS A 49 -5.81 9.89 -0.16
N VAL A 50 -4.83 9.27 0.52
CA VAL A 50 -3.41 9.59 0.32
C VAL A 50 -2.74 8.72 -0.73
N THR A 51 -3.17 7.46 -0.89
CA THR A 51 -2.56 6.51 -1.85
C THR A 51 -3.09 6.69 -3.25
N PHE A 52 -4.34 7.12 -3.41
CA PHE A 52 -4.96 7.38 -4.69
C PHE A 52 -5.23 8.88 -4.84
N GLN A 53 -4.16 9.66 -5.01
CA GLN A 53 -4.31 10.99 -5.59
C GLN A 53 -4.82 10.81 -7.03
N ARG A 54 -6.13 10.90 -7.22
CA ARG A 54 -6.71 11.10 -8.54
C ARG A 54 -6.26 12.50 -8.98
N ASN A 55 -5.19 12.58 -9.76
CA ASN A 55 -4.95 13.76 -10.58
C ASN A 55 -6.18 13.93 -11.49
N PRO A 56 -6.88 15.08 -11.43
CA PRO A 56 -7.98 15.37 -12.36
C PRO A 56 -7.50 15.42 -13.81
#